data_AF-A0A383AUN4-F1
#
_entry.id   AF-A0A383AUN4-F1
#
_cell.length_a   1.000
_cell.length_b   1.000
_cell.length_c   1.000
_cell.angle_alpha   90.00
_cell.angle_beta   90.00
_cell.angle_gamma   90.00
#
_symmetry.space_group_name_H-M   'P 1'
#
loop_
_entity.id
_entity.type
_entity.pdbx_description
1 polymer ?
#
loop_
_entity_poly.entity_id
_entity_poly.type
_entity_poly.pdbx_seq_one_letter_code
_entity_poly.pdbx_strand_id
1 'polypeptide(L)'
;MGALVCNDHELQERLAFLQNSCGAVPGPHDCFLVQRGIKTLHLRMRQHCENARQIVAFLQGHSRVDKLYWPGLLDHPNHAIAKVQMRDFGGMISFTVKEGTLEAASKVVSSTKVFTLAESLGGVESLIGHPATMTHASIPKEEREKTGVVDALIRLSVGAEDAEDLIHDLEQALS
;
A
#
# COMPACT_ATOMS: atom_id res chain seq x y z
N MET A 1 11.13 -8.06 -9.09
CA MET A 1 11.84 -9.17 -8.42
C MET A 1 10.88 -9.87 -7.46
N GLY A 2 10.93 -11.20 -7.38
CA GLY A 2 10.23 -11.98 -6.35
C GLY A 2 11.23 -12.78 -5.51
N ALA A 3 10.81 -13.23 -4.34
CA ALA A 3 11.59 -14.12 -3.48
C ALA A 3 10.68 -15.17 -2.86
N LEU A 4 11.22 -16.38 -2.69
CA LEU A 4 10.59 -17.47 -1.93
C LEU A 4 11.58 -17.87 -0.83
N VAL A 5 11.11 -17.94 0.40
CA VAL A 5 11.91 -18.33 1.58
C VAL A 5 11.18 -19.49 2.26
N CYS A 6 11.86 -20.62 2.41
CA CYS A 6 11.28 -21.85 2.95
C CYS A 6 12.05 -22.30 4.19
N ASN A 7 11.35 -22.95 5.11
CA ASN A 7 11.92 -23.66 6.26
C ASN A 7 11.88 -25.20 6.09
N ASP A 8 11.23 -25.69 5.03
CA ASP A 8 11.15 -27.10 4.65
C ASP A 8 12.13 -27.42 3.50
N HIS A 9 12.97 -28.43 3.70
CA HIS A 9 14.05 -28.76 2.75
C HIS A 9 13.52 -29.40 1.47
N GLU A 10 12.55 -30.30 1.57
CA GLU A 10 11.99 -31.00 0.41
C GLU A 10 11.28 -30.01 -0.53
N LEU A 11 10.51 -29.08 0.04
CA LEU A 11 9.88 -28.00 -0.72
C LEU A 11 10.93 -27.09 -1.37
N GLN A 12 12.02 -26.78 -0.66
CA GLN A 12 13.10 -25.95 -1.19
C GLN A 12 13.77 -26.61 -2.40
N GLU A 13 14.08 -27.91 -2.36
CA GLU A 13 14.65 -28.64 -3.49
C GLU A 13 13.73 -28.63 -4.72
N ARG A 14 12.43 -28.86 -4.50
CA ARG A 14 11.43 -28.83 -5.57
C ARG A 14 11.31 -27.45 -6.21
N LEU A 15 11.33 -26.39 -5.40
CA LEU A 15 11.32 -25.01 -5.89
C LEU A 15 12.62 -24.64 -6.62
N ALA A 16 13.78 -25.11 -6.14
CA ALA A 16 15.06 -24.86 -6.79
C ALA A 16 15.14 -25.53 -8.17
N PHE A 17 14.63 -26.76 -8.28
CA PHE A 17 14.50 -27.45 -9.56
C PHE A 17 13.66 -26.62 -10.55
N LEU A 18 12.48 -26.16 -10.13
CA LEU A 18 11.60 -25.32 -10.97
C LEU A 18 12.27 -23.98 -11.33
N GLN A 19 12.92 -23.31 -10.39
CA GLN A 19 13.62 -22.06 -10.64
C GLN A 19 14.68 -22.22 -11.73
N ASN A 20 15.49 -23.29 -11.66
CA ASN A 20 16.52 -23.60 -12.64
C ASN A 20 15.92 -24.03 -13.99
N SER A 21 14.94 -24.94 -13.99
CA SER A 21 14.36 -25.51 -15.21
C SER A 21 13.47 -24.53 -15.98
N CYS A 22 12.73 -23.65 -15.29
CA CYS A 22 11.89 -22.63 -15.93
C CYS A 22 12.66 -21.35 -16.27
N GLY A 23 13.81 -21.11 -15.63
CA GLY A 23 14.69 -19.98 -15.95
C GLY A 23 14.17 -18.59 -15.55
N ALA A 24 13.08 -18.50 -14.79
CA ALA A 24 12.51 -17.23 -14.30
C ALA A 24 13.32 -16.66 -13.11
N VAL A 25 14.63 -16.51 -13.29
CA VAL A 25 15.57 -16.00 -12.27
C VAL A 25 15.73 -14.48 -12.39
N PRO A 26 15.94 -13.76 -11.27
CA PRO A 26 16.24 -12.33 -11.33
C PRO A 26 17.60 -12.07 -11.98
N GLY A 27 17.71 -10.95 -12.70
CA GLY A 27 19.00 -10.48 -13.21
C GLY A 27 19.95 -10.11 -12.06
N PRO A 28 21.28 -10.33 -12.20
CA PRO A 28 22.23 -10.08 -11.12
C PRO A 28 22.29 -8.61 -10.69
N HIS A 29 22.06 -7.66 -11.61
CA HIS A 29 22.01 -6.25 -11.29
C HIS A 29 20.77 -5.91 -10.44
N ASP A 30 19.61 -6.51 -10.73
CA ASP A 30 18.41 -6.33 -9.90
C ASP A 30 18.65 -6.90 -8.50
N CYS A 31 19.33 -8.05 -8.39
CA CYS A 31 19.71 -8.64 -7.11
C CYS A 31 20.58 -7.69 -6.30
N PHE A 32 21.56 -7.05 -6.94
CA PHE A 32 22.40 -6.03 -6.32
C PHE A 32 21.58 -4.83 -5.82
N LEU A 33 20.65 -4.30 -6.62
CA LEU A 33 19.81 -3.17 -6.22
C LEU A 33 18.88 -3.52 -5.05
N VAL A 34 18.30 -4.71 -5.02
CA VAL A 34 17.50 -5.18 -3.87
C VAL A 34 18.37 -5.35 -2.63
N GLN A 35 19.55 -5.97 -2.77
CA GLN A 35 20.50 -6.13 -1.66
C GLN A 35 20.98 -4.78 -1.12
N ARG A 36 21.11 -3.76 -1.97
CA ARG A 36 21.37 -2.35 -1.58
C ARG A 36 20.19 -1.79 -0.78
N GLY A 37 18.96 -1.95 -1.27
CA GLY A 37 17.74 -1.45 -0.62
C GLY A 37 17.39 -2.12 0.72
N ILE A 38 17.74 -3.40 0.90
CA ILE A 38 17.54 -4.13 2.17
C ILE A 38 18.32 -3.50 3.32
N LYS A 39 19.50 -2.93 3.05
CA LYS A 39 20.36 -2.31 4.10
C LYS A 39 19.65 -1.18 4.84
N THR A 40 18.73 -0.48 4.18
CA THR A 40 17.95 0.63 4.76
C THR A 40 16.51 0.25 5.09
N LEU A 41 16.11 -1.02 4.93
CA LEU A 41 14.73 -1.46 5.11
C LEU A 41 14.18 -1.09 6.49
N HIS A 42 14.95 -1.33 7.55
CA HIS A 42 14.54 -1.02 8.93
C HIS A 42 14.29 0.48 9.17
N LEU A 43 15.10 1.36 8.55
CA LEU A 43 14.91 2.81 8.64
C LEU A 43 13.67 3.27 7.87
N ARG A 44 13.52 2.79 6.62
CA ARG A 44 12.39 3.13 5.76
C ARG A 44 11.07 2.65 6.36
N MET A 45 11.01 1.40 6.83
CA MET A 45 9.80 0.85 7.45
C MET A 45 9.37 1.62 8.69
N ARG A 46 10.32 2.09 9.52
CA ARG A 46 10.01 2.97 10.65
C ARG A 46 9.34 4.26 10.16
N GLN A 47 9.93 4.92 9.15
CA GLN A 47 9.38 6.17 8.62
C GLN A 47 7.99 5.96 7.98
N HIS A 48 7.80 4.89 7.20
CA HIS A 48 6.50 4.55 6.61
C HIS A 48 5.41 4.38 7.66
N CYS A 49 5.71 3.68 8.76
CA CYS A 49 4.73 3.48 9.84
C CYS A 49 4.44 4.77 10.61
N GLU A 50 5.47 5.60 10.83
CA GLU A 50 5.33 6.92 11.47
C GLU A 50 4.44 7.85 10.65
N ASN A 51 4.74 8.01 9.36
CA ASN A 51 3.96 8.84 8.45
C ASN A 51 2.52 8.33 8.31
N ALA A 52 2.34 7.00 8.21
CA ALA A 52 1.01 6.43 8.10
C ALA A 52 0.15 6.69 9.34
N ARG A 53 0.73 6.64 10.56
CA ARG A 53 0.00 7.01 11.79
C ARG A 53 -0.51 8.45 11.75
N GLN A 54 0.31 9.38 11.29
CA GLN A 54 -0.06 10.80 11.19
C GLN A 54 -1.12 11.03 10.12
N ILE A 55 -0.97 10.42 8.94
CA ILE A 55 -1.97 10.50 7.86
C ILE A 55 -3.29 9.86 8.29
N VAL A 56 -3.26 8.71 8.97
CA VAL A 56 -4.48 8.08 9.51
C VAL A 56 -5.17 9.01 10.50
N ALA A 57 -4.43 9.63 11.40
CA ALA A 57 -5.00 10.59 12.36
C ALA A 57 -5.65 11.80 11.66
N PHE A 58 -5.05 12.29 10.56
CA PHE A 58 -5.64 13.35 9.73
C PHE A 58 -6.91 12.90 8.99
N LEU A 59 -6.89 11.72 8.37
CA LEU A 59 -8.03 11.18 7.63
C LEU A 59 -9.18 10.80 8.56
N GLN A 60 -8.88 10.41 9.81
CA GLN A 60 -9.86 10.03 10.81
C GLN A 60 -10.71 11.23 11.22
N GLY A 61 -11.98 11.23 10.79
CA GLY A 61 -12.91 12.34 11.03
C GLY A 61 -12.92 13.40 9.93
N HIS A 62 -12.14 13.25 8.86
CA HIS A 62 -12.19 14.15 7.72
C HIS A 62 -13.57 14.13 7.05
N SER A 63 -14.13 15.31 6.74
CA SER A 63 -15.53 15.47 6.32
C SER A 63 -15.88 14.73 5.02
N ARG A 64 -14.90 14.51 4.12
CA ARG A 64 -15.07 13.76 2.87
C ARG A 64 -14.68 12.28 2.92
N VAL A 65 -14.11 11.79 4.02
CA VAL A 65 -13.76 10.37 4.20
C VAL A 65 -14.96 9.61 4.77
N ASP A 66 -15.34 8.50 4.14
CA ASP A 66 -16.42 7.62 4.59
C ASP A 66 -15.90 6.50 5.48
N LYS A 67 -15.05 5.63 4.93
CA LYS A 67 -14.42 4.53 5.66
C LYS A 67 -12.91 4.63 5.54
N LEU A 68 -12.22 4.30 6.62
CA LEU A 68 -10.76 4.25 6.69
C LEU A 68 -10.33 2.82 7.05
N TYR A 69 -9.37 2.29 6.31
CA TYR A 69 -8.84 0.95 6.45
C TYR A 69 -7.34 1.02 6.75
N TRP A 70 -6.99 0.77 8.02
CA TRP A 70 -5.62 0.65 8.46
C TRP A 70 -5.55 -0.26 9.70
N PRO A 71 -4.65 -1.27 9.77
CA PRO A 71 -4.66 -2.27 10.84
C PRO A 71 -4.44 -1.72 12.26
N GLY A 72 -3.87 -0.52 12.38
CA GLY A 72 -3.64 0.12 13.67
C GLY A 72 -4.82 0.90 14.24
N LEU A 73 -5.93 1.04 13.49
CA LEU A 73 -7.17 1.60 14.02
C LEU A 73 -7.81 0.65 15.05
N LEU A 74 -8.28 1.18 16.18
CA LEU A 74 -8.84 0.37 17.27
C LEU A 74 -10.13 -0.36 16.89
N ASP A 75 -10.90 0.22 15.97
CA ASP A 75 -12.16 -0.33 15.44
C ASP A 75 -11.94 -1.24 14.21
N HIS A 76 -10.70 -1.38 13.72
CA HIS A 76 -10.40 -2.32 12.65
C HIS A 76 -10.64 -3.77 13.14
N PRO A 77 -11.38 -4.61 12.39
CA PRO A 77 -11.80 -5.94 12.85
C PRO A 77 -10.63 -6.85 13.23
N ASN A 78 -9.48 -6.66 12.59
CA ASN A 78 -8.26 -7.44 12.84
C ASN A 78 -7.21 -6.68 13.67
N HIS A 79 -7.54 -5.57 14.34
CA HIS A 79 -6.58 -4.80 15.13
C HIS A 79 -5.85 -5.64 16.17
N ALA A 80 -6.60 -6.44 16.95
CA ALA A 80 -6.03 -7.29 17.99
C ALA A 80 -5.04 -8.32 17.42
N ILE A 81 -5.36 -8.91 16.26
CA ILE A 81 -4.48 -9.85 15.56
C ILE A 81 -3.24 -9.12 15.05
N ALA A 82 -3.42 -7.97 14.38
CA ALA A 82 -2.33 -7.15 13.88
C ALA A 82 -1.34 -6.78 14.98
N LYS A 83 -1.84 -6.34 16.15
CA LYS A 83 -1.02 -5.98 17.31
C LYS A 83 -0.18 -7.14 17.86
N VAL A 84 -0.69 -8.38 17.77
CA VAL A 84 0.03 -9.56 18.25
C VAL A 84 1.12 -10.01 17.26
N GLN A 85 0.85 -9.96 15.95
CA GLN A 85 1.73 -10.55 14.94
C GLN A 85 2.65 -9.55 14.22
N MET A 86 2.29 -8.27 14.20
CA MET A 86 3.05 -7.22 13.50
C MET A 86 3.86 -6.41 14.50
N ARG A 87 5.08 -6.01 14.13
CA ARG A 87 5.91 -5.10 14.95
C ARG A 87 5.41 -3.66 14.93
N ASP A 88 4.68 -3.31 13.87
CA ASP A 88 4.01 -2.04 13.63
C ASP A 88 2.98 -2.25 12.51
N PHE A 89 2.16 -1.25 12.18
CA PHE A 89 0.97 -1.43 11.33
C PHE A 89 1.19 -1.12 9.83
N GLY A 90 2.38 -0.68 9.43
CA GLY A 90 2.77 -0.51 8.03
C GLY A 90 2.32 0.81 7.39
N GLY A 91 2.87 1.10 6.20
CA GLY A 91 2.65 2.32 5.43
C GLY A 91 1.50 2.29 4.42
N MET A 92 0.70 1.22 4.41
CA MET A 92 -0.40 1.07 3.45
C MET A 92 -1.71 1.49 4.09
N ILE A 93 -2.40 2.46 3.50
CA ILE A 93 -3.70 2.96 3.96
C ILE A 93 -4.67 2.85 2.80
N SER A 94 -5.92 2.47 3.06
CA SER A 94 -7.00 2.63 2.09
C SER A 94 -8.14 3.39 2.72
N PHE A 95 -8.91 4.14 1.94
CA PHE A 95 -10.12 4.81 2.40
C PHE A 95 -11.13 5.00 1.27
N THR A 96 -12.40 5.20 1.60
CA THR A 96 -13.45 5.58 0.64
C THR A 96 -13.84 7.04 0.82
N VAL A 97 -14.21 7.70 -0.28
CA VAL A 97 -14.81 9.05 -0.24
C VAL A 97 -16.32 8.98 -0.08
N LYS A 98 -16.92 9.94 0.65
CA LYS A 98 -18.35 9.96 1.00
C LYS A 98 -19.29 10.06 -0.19
N GLU A 99 -18.86 10.72 -1.25
CA GLU A 99 -19.63 10.82 -2.49
C GLU A 99 -19.87 9.44 -3.12
N GLY A 100 -19.03 8.45 -2.81
CA GLY A 100 -19.23 7.06 -3.22
C GLY A 100 -19.06 6.82 -4.72
N THR A 101 -18.53 7.78 -5.47
CA THR A 101 -18.45 7.71 -6.93
C THR A 101 -17.01 7.61 -7.44
N LEU A 102 -16.88 7.01 -8.61
CA LEU A 102 -15.63 6.93 -9.36
C LEU A 102 -15.04 8.32 -9.63
N GLU A 103 -15.90 9.28 -9.99
CA GLU A 103 -15.50 10.64 -10.35
C GLU A 103 -14.93 11.38 -9.14
N ALA A 104 -15.53 11.20 -7.95
CA ALA A 104 -15.03 11.81 -6.73
C ALA A 104 -13.67 11.24 -6.33
N ALA A 105 -13.52 9.91 -6.37
CA ALA A 105 -12.23 9.27 -6.10
C ALA A 105 -11.17 9.69 -7.12
N SER A 106 -11.51 9.68 -8.41
CA SER A 106 -10.62 10.10 -9.51
C SER A 106 -10.16 11.55 -9.35
N LYS A 107 -11.05 12.45 -8.92
CA LYS A 107 -10.70 13.85 -8.63
C LYS A 107 -9.67 13.94 -7.51
N VAL A 108 -9.86 13.22 -6.40
CA VAL A 108 -8.91 13.25 -5.28
C VAL A 108 -7.53 12.73 -5.73
N VAL A 109 -7.47 11.54 -6.34
CA VAL A 109 -6.18 10.92 -6.69
C VAL A 109 -5.42 11.66 -7.79
N SER A 110 -6.09 12.50 -8.58
CA SER A 110 -5.44 13.34 -9.61
C SER A 110 -5.13 14.76 -9.15
N SER A 111 -5.57 15.16 -7.95
CA SER A 111 -5.33 16.50 -7.42
C SER A 111 -4.07 16.60 -6.57
N THR A 112 -3.50 15.47 -6.13
CA THR A 112 -2.26 15.43 -5.35
C THR A 112 -1.04 15.90 -6.15
N LYS A 113 -0.07 16.50 -5.47
CA LYS A 113 1.17 17.06 -6.05
C LYS A 113 2.42 16.38 -5.52
N VAL A 114 2.36 15.83 -4.32
CA VAL A 114 3.43 15.07 -3.66
C VAL A 114 3.17 13.58 -3.86
N PHE A 115 1.95 13.10 -3.57
CA PHE A 115 1.57 11.74 -3.91
C PHE A 115 1.52 11.58 -5.43
N THR A 116 2.31 10.66 -5.96
CA THR A 116 2.30 10.34 -7.39
C THR A 116 1.15 9.37 -7.68
N LEU A 117 0.29 9.72 -8.64
CA LEU A 117 -0.74 8.82 -9.16
C LEU A 117 -0.09 7.70 -9.98
N ALA A 118 0.12 6.54 -9.36
CA ALA A 118 0.79 5.41 -10.02
C ALA A 118 0.40 4.06 -9.40
N GLU A 119 0.67 3.00 -10.16
CA GLU A 119 0.67 1.63 -9.63
C GLU A 119 1.95 1.36 -8.81
N SER A 120 2.09 0.14 -8.27
CA SER A 120 3.14 -0.26 -7.31
C SER A 120 2.92 0.27 -5.88
N LEU A 121 3.85 -0.01 -4.96
CA LEU A 121 3.84 0.35 -3.54
C LEU A 121 5.20 0.11 -2.88
N GLY A 122 5.41 0.66 -1.68
CA GLY A 122 6.56 0.37 -0.81
C GLY A 122 7.88 1.04 -1.23
N GLY A 123 7.82 1.96 -2.19
CA GLY A 123 8.89 2.88 -2.53
C GLY A 123 9.14 3.90 -1.41
N VAL A 124 10.20 4.70 -1.54
CA VAL A 124 10.44 5.83 -0.61
C VAL A 124 9.54 7.01 -0.94
N GLU A 125 9.11 7.09 -2.19
CA GLU A 125 8.12 8.01 -2.72
C GLU A 125 6.69 7.56 -2.37
N SER A 126 5.86 8.54 -2.05
CA SER A 126 4.45 8.38 -1.75
C SER A 126 3.64 8.18 -3.02
N LEU A 127 2.83 7.12 -3.05
CA LEU A 127 1.96 6.80 -4.19
C LEU A 127 0.50 6.81 -3.77
N ILE A 128 -0.36 7.35 -4.62
CA ILE A 128 -1.81 7.29 -4.51
C ILE A 128 -2.36 6.57 -5.73
N GLY A 129 -3.42 5.78 -5.56
CA GLY A 129 -4.03 5.08 -6.68
C GLY A 129 -5.49 4.75 -6.43
N HIS A 130 -6.19 4.51 -7.54
CA HIS A 130 -7.58 4.08 -7.57
C HIS A 130 -7.65 2.60 -7.99
N PRO A 131 -7.78 1.64 -7.05
CA PRO A 131 -7.63 0.22 -7.35
C PRO A 131 -8.61 -0.30 -8.42
N ALA A 132 -9.85 0.19 -8.44
CA ALA A 132 -10.89 -0.28 -9.37
C ALA A 132 -10.62 0.06 -10.86
N THR A 133 -9.81 1.09 -11.17
CA THR A 133 -9.42 1.41 -12.56
C THR A 133 -7.95 1.14 -12.87
N MET A 134 -7.14 0.76 -11.87
CA MET A 134 -5.70 0.53 -12.01
C MET A 134 -5.38 -0.92 -11.63
N THR A 135 -4.72 -1.13 -10.49
CA THR A 135 -4.19 -2.44 -10.05
C THR A 135 -5.18 -3.61 -10.01
N HIS A 136 -6.48 -3.37 -9.90
CA HIS A 136 -7.51 -4.41 -9.87
C HIS A 136 -8.47 -4.33 -11.07
N ALA A 137 -8.17 -3.52 -12.08
CA ALA A 137 -9.02 -3.33 -13.26
C ALA A 137 -9.33 -4.66 -13.99
N SER A 138 -8.44 -5.65 -13.90
CA SER A 138 -8.58 -6.98 -14.50
C SER A 138 -9.64 -7.87 -13.84
N ILE A 139 -10.08 -7.56 -12.62
CA ILE A 139 -11.11 -8.31 -11.89
C ILE A 139 -12.49 -7.76 -12.28
N PRO A 140 -13.54 -8.56 -12.53
CA PRO A 140 -14.89 -8.03 -12.80
C PRO A 140 -15.44 -7.17 -11.66
N LYS A 141 -16.25 -6.14 -11.97
CA LYS A 141 -16.80 -5.20 -10.98
C LYS A 141 -17.52 -5.91 -9.83
N GLU A 142 -18.43 -6.83 -10.16
CA GLU A 142 -19.21 -7.58 -9.16
C GLU A 142 -18.30 -8.35 -8.18
N GLU A 143 -17.20 -8.94 -8.67
CA GLU A 143 -16.24 -9.69 -7.84
C GLU A 143 -15.37 -8.75 -6.98
N ARG A 144 -14.98 -7.61 -7.53
CA ARG A 144 -14.24 -6.58 -6.77
C ARG A 144 -15.06 -6.02 -5.61
N GLU A 145 -16.33 -5.72 -5.84
CA GLU A 145 -17.20 -5.16 -4.81
C GLU A 145 -17.43 -6.15 -3.66
N LYS A 146 -17.50 -7.46 -3.93
CA LYS A 146 -17.55 -8.51 -2.89
C LYS A 146 -16.36 -8.49 -1.93
N THR A 147 -15.22 -7.98 -2.38
CA THR A 147 -13.98 -7.87 -1.59
C THR A 147 -13.73 -6.46 -1.04
N GLY A 148 -14.70 -5.55 -1.20
CA GLY A 148 -14.61 -4.17 -0.72
C GLY A 148 -13.87 -3.21 -1.65
N VAL A 149 -13.48 -3.66 -2.86
CA VAL A 149 -12.87 -2.82 -3.89
C VAL A 149 -13.96 -2.09 -4.68
N VAL A 150 -14.53 -1.07 -4.06
CA VAL A 150 -15.58 -0.22 -4.63
C VAL A 150 -15.00 0.92 -5.48
N ASP A 151 -15.83 1.55 -6.31
CA ASP A 151 -15.44 2.67 -7.18
C ASP A 151 -14.97 3.93 -6.43
N ALA A 152 -15.25 4.03 -5.13
CA ALA A 152 -14.79 5.13 -4.28
C ALA A 152 -13.49 4.83 -3.51
N LEU A 153 -12.92 3.63 -3.67
CA LEU A 153 -11.75 3.20 -2.89
C LEU A 153 -10.48 3.88 -3.40
N ILE A 154 -9.76 4.53 -2.48
CA ILE A 154 -8.43 5.10 -2.70
C ILE A 154 -7.44 4.31 -1.87
N ARG A 155 -6.25 4.06 -2.42
CA ARG A 155 -5.14 3.41 -1.73
C ARG A 155 -3.92 4.31 -1.73
N LEU A 156 -3.34 4.52 -0.55
CA LEU A 156 -2.08 5.19 -0.33
C LEU A 156 -0.98 4.16 -0.03
N SER A 157 0.15 4.30 -0.70
CA SER A 157 1.44 3.78 -0.26
C SER A 157 2.23 4.96 0.29
N VAL A 158 2.20 5.14 1.60
CA VAL A 158 2.86 6.27 2.26
C VAL A 158 4.37 6.09 2.22
N GLY A 159 5.07 7.07 1.69
CA GLY A 159 6.51 7.13 1.53
C GLY A 159 7.25 7.59 2.79
N ALA A 160 8.45 8.12 2.58
CA ALA A 160 9.38 8.57 3.62
C ALA A 160 9.65 10.09 3.55
N GLU A 161 8.76 10.85 2.90
CA GLU A 161 8.74 12.31 2.90
C GLU A 161 8.41 12.88 4.29
N ASP A 162 8.45 14.21 4.42
CA ASP A 162 7.94 14.90 5.59
C ASP A 162 6.42 14.66 5.74
N ALA A 163 5.97 14.32 6.95
CA ALA A 163 4.57 13.98 7.19
C ALA A 163 3.63 15.18 7.00
N GLU A 164 4.09 16.41 7.31
CA GLU A 164 3.28 17.62 7.13
C GLU A 164 3.04 17.90 5.65
N ASP A 165 4.04 17.70 4.80
CA ASP A 165 3.90 17.86 3.34
C ASP A 165 2.89 16.86 2.77
N LEU A 166 2.92 15.61 3.24
CA LEU A 166 1.96 14.57 2.82
C LEU A 166 0.54 14.90 3.29
N ILE A 167 0.38 15.41 4.51
CA ILE A 167 -0.93 15.81 5.05
C ILE A 167 -1.48 17.01 4.28
N HIS A 168 -0.68 18.06 4.06
CA HIS A 168 -1.11 19.23 3.30
C HIS A 168 -1.51 18.87 1.86
N ASP A 169 -0.80 17.94 1.23
CA ASP A 169 -1.14 17.48 -0.12
C ASP A 169 -2.47 16.70 -0.15
N LEU A 170 -2.77 15.92 0.88
CA LEU A 170 -4.06 15.25 1.02
C LEU A 170 -5.17 16.25 1.38
N GLU A 171 -4.90 17.22 2.24
CA GLU A 171 -5.84 18.27 2.64
C GLU A 171 -6.33 19.08 1.43
N GLN A 172 -5.42 19.53 0.58
CA GLN A 172 -5.81 20.25 -0.64
C GLN A 172 -6.58 19.34 -1.62
N ALA A 173 -6.20 18.07 -1.75
CA ALA A 173 -6.86 17.15 -2.66
C ALA A 173 -8.27 16.72 -2.17
N LEU A 174 -8.47 16.73 -0.85
CA LEU A 174 -9.73 16.44 -0.17
C LEU A 174 -10.54 17.72 0.15
N SER A 175 -10.15 18.88 -0.35
CA SER A 175 -10.95 20.10 -0.23
C SER A 175 -12.11 20.16 -1.23
#